data_AF-A0A0D2NP35-F1
#
_entry.id   AF-A0A0D2NP35-F1
#
_cell.length_a   1.000
_cell.length_b   1.000
_cell.length_c   1.000
_cell.angle_alpha   90.00
_cell.angle_beta   90.00
_cell.angle_gamma   90.00
#
_symmetry.space_group_name_H-M   'P 1'
#
loop_
_entity.id
_entity.type
_entity.pdbx_description
1 polymer ?
#
loop_
_entity_poly.entity_id
_entity_poly.type
_entity_poly.pdbx_seq_one_letter_code
_entity_poly.pdbx_strand_id
1 'polypeptide(L)'
;MADVLSLLQVSLDALKSGTLPPTEVIKNLAAKVVGYGIIAGSTLVKVPQITNVVRAHSAEGLSATSFELESWALLVHAGYGYVNAMPFSSYGEASLMLAQNLLLLALVYRYARLPAARVATVMGLLVAAMAVLATGRASRSQVGALYDVNNFIMLAARVPQILKNFSEQSTGQLSIVTFGVNTVGCVVRILTSLHEGAHAMVRSYILGLIMNATLVGQILVYGNKGVRKEPAGQGAVTKKKA
;
A
#
# COMPACT_ATOMS: atom_id res chain seq x y z
N MET A 1 -11.26 -8.37 -18.65
CA MET A 1 -11.42 -7.36 -19.72
C MET A 1 -12.69 -7.55 -20.55
N ALA A 2 -13.05 -8.77 -20.96
CA ALA A 2 -14.29 -9.05 -21.73
C ALA A 2 -15.57 -8.46 -21.10
N ASP A 3 -15.62 -8.44 -19.77
CA ASP A 3 -16.79 -7.98 -19.00
C ASP A 3 -16.93 -6.45 -18.86
N VAL A 4 -15.87 -5.67 -19.10
CA VAL A 4 -15.95 -4.19 -19.06
C VAL A 4 -16.40 -3.66 -20.41
N LEU A 5 -15.86 -4.24 -21.49
CA LEU A 5 -16.21 -3.86 -22.86
C LEU A 5 -17.67 -4.23 -23.17
N SER A 6 -18.15 -5.37 -22.67
CA SER A 6 -19.57 -5.73 -22.77
C SER A 6 -20.48 -4.76 -21.99
N LEU A 7 -20.12 -4.39 -20.76
CA LEU A 7 -20.89 -3.40 -19.98
C LEU A 7 -20.87 -2.01 -20.62
N LEU A 8 -19.74 -1.61 -21.23
CA LEU A 8 -19.63 -0.38 -22.02
C LEU A 8 -20.52 -0.43 -23.26
N GLN A 9 -20.51 -1.55 -24.00
CA GLN A 9 -21.38 -1.73 -25.17
C GLN A 9 -22.86 -1.66 -24.79
N VAL A 10 -23.28 -2.39 -23.75
CA VAL A 10 -24.66 -2.34 -23.24
C VAL A 10 -25.06 -0.93 -22.79
N SER A 11 -24.14 -0.20 -22.15
CA SER A 11 -24.39 1.18 -21.73
C SER A 11 -24.50 2.14 -22.93
N LEU A 12 -23.62 1.99 -23.93
CA LEU A 12 -23.62 2.78 -25.15
C LEU A 12 -24.86 2.50 -26.01
N ASP A 13 -25.30 1.24 -26.08
CA ASP A 13 -26.47 0.84 -26.85
C ASP A 13 -27.76 1.33 -26.19
N ALA A 14 -27.86 1.28 -24.85
CA ALA A 14 -28.97 1.89 -24.11
C ALA A 14 -29.02 3.41 -24.31
N LEU A 15 -27.88 4.09 -24.29
CA LEU A 15 -27.76 5.52 -24.56
C LEU A 15 -28.15 5.87 -26.01
N LYS A 16 -27.75 5.05 -26.99
CA LYS A 16 -28.15 5.21 -28.40
C LYS A 16 -29.65 4.99 -28.61
N SER A 17 -30.29 4.14 -27.82
CA SER A 17 -31.74 3.92 -27.85
C SER A 17 -32.55 4.95 -27.04
N GLY A 18 -31.89 6.00 -26.49
CA GLY A 18 -32.56 7.06 -25.73
C GLY A 18 -33.02 6.65 -24.33
N THR A 19 -32.54 5.51 -23.83
CA THR A 19 -32.87 4.96 -22.51
C THR A 19 -31.67 5.05 -21.57
N LEU A 20 -31.90 5.33 -20.29
CA LEU A 20 -30.81 5.24 -19.32
C LEU A 20 -30.41 3.77 -19.10
N PRO A 21 -29.11 3.44 -19.07
CA PRO A 21 -28.66 2.09 -18.75
C PRO A 21 -29.20 1.66 -17.37
N PRO A 22 -29.51 0.37 -17.16
CA PRO A 22 -29.98 -0.11 -15.87
C PRO A 22 -28.98 0.26 -14.75
N THR A 23 -29.49 0.65 -13.59
CA THR A 23 -28.68 1.12 -12.45
C THR A 23 -27.58 0.13 -12.06
N GLU A 24 -27.84 -1.17 -12.16
CA GLU A 24 -26.86 -2.23 -11.88
C GLU A 24 -25.72 -2.25 -12.91
N VAL A 25 -26.00 -2.02 -14.20
CA VAL A 25 -24.96 -1.90 -15.23
C VAL A 25 -24.07 -0.68 -14.96
N ILE A 26 -24.65 0.44 -14.56
CA ILE A 26 -23.91 1.68 -14.23
C ILE A 26 -23.01 1.46 -13.01
N LYS A 27 -23.53 0.89 -11.92
CA LYS A 27 -22.75 0.60 -10.71
C LYS A 27 -21.59 -0.35 -11.01
N ASN A 28 -21.84 -1.42 -11.76
CA ASN A 28 -20.82 -2.42 -12.10
C ASN A 28 -19.74 -1.82 -12.99
N LEU A 29 -20.14 -1.03 -13.98
CA LEU A 29 -19.22 -0.32 -14.87
C LEU A 29 -18.38 0.69 -14.08
N ALA A 30 -18.99 1.50 -13.22
CA ALA A 30 -18.30 2.47 -12.39
C ALA A 30 -17.28 1.80 -11.46
N ALA A 31 -17.68 0.74 -10.75
CA ALA A 31 -16.79 -0.02 -9.85
C ALA A 31 -15.59 -0.60 -10.61
N LYS A 32 -15.81 -1.17 -11.82
CA LYS A 32 -14.72 -1.69 -12.65
C LYS A 32 -13.81 -0.58 -13.18
N VAL A 33 -14.36 0.52 -13.72
CA VAL A 33 -13.57 1.67 -14.22
C VAL A 33 -12.69 2.23 -13.12
N VAL A 34 -13.27 2.43 -11.93
CA VAL A 34 -12.53 2.92 -10.77
C VAL A 34 -11.46 1.91 -10.33
N GLY A 35 -11.78 0.62 -10.26
CA GLY A 35 -10.82 -0.44 -9.93
C GLY A 35 -9.65 -0.51 -10.90
N TYR A 36 -9.91 -0.49 -12.21
CA TYR A 36 -8.85 -0.45 -13.24
C TYR A 36 -8.10 0.88 -13.24
N GLY A 37 -8.75 2.00 -12.90
CA GLY A 37 -8.10 3.28 -12.69
C GLY A 37 -7.08 3.24 -11.55
N ILE A 38 -7.41 2.59 -10.43
CA ILE A 38 -6.46 2.35 -9.34
C ILE A 38 -5.29 1.49 -9.82
N ILE A 39 -5.57 0.39 -10.52
CA ILE A 39 -4.52 -0.49 -11.05
C ILE A 39 -3.59 0.29 -11.98
N ALA A 40 -4.13 1.10 -12.88
CA ALA A 40 -3.35 1.98 -13.75
C ALA A 40 -2.52 2.98 -12.93
N GLY A 41 -3.12 3.67 -11.96
CA GLY A 41 -2.41 4.59 -11.07
C GLY A 41 -1.28 3.92 -10.28
N SER A 42 -1.50 2.69 -9.82
CA SER A 42 -0.52 1.90 -9.06
C SER A 42 0.77 1.62 -9.85
N THR A 43 0.69 1.60 -11.19
CA THR A 43 1.88 1.44 -12.07
C THR A 43 2.84 2.62 -12.03
N LEU A 44 2.38 3.78 -11.53
CA LEU A 44 3.17 5.00 -11.49
C LEU A 44 3.69 5.30 -10.08
N VAL A 45 3.20 4.61 -9.04
CA VAL A 45 3.49 4.95 -7.63
C VAL A 45 4.98 4.89 -7.32
N LYS A 46 5.70 3.85 -7.78
CA LYS A 46 7.13 3.68 -7.50
C LYS A 46 8.03 4.32 -8.55
N VAL A 47 7.48 4.74 -9.70
CA VAL A 47 8.25 5.29 -10.84
C VAL A 47 9.07 6.54 -10.47
N PRO A 48 8.54 7.55 -9.74
CA PRO A 48 9.34 8.69 -9.31
C PRO A 48 10.52 8.27 -8.42
N GLN A 49 10.30 7.31 -7.53
CA GLN A 49 11.34 6.83 -6.62
C GLN A 49 12.43 6.05 -7.38
N ILE A 50 12.05 5.19 -8.32
CA ILE A 50 12.97 4.49 -9.23
C ILE A 50 13.80 5.51 -10.02
N THR A 51 13.14 6.52 -10.59
CA THR A 51 13.79 7.57 -11.37
C THR A 51 14.82 8.34 -10.53
N ASN A 52 14.49 8.67 -9.28
CA ASN A 52 15.40 9.36 -8.37
C ASN A 52 16.65 8.53 -8.06
N VAL A 53 16.48 7.23 -7.75
CA VAL A 53 17.60 6.32 -7.45
C VAL A 53 18.51 6.14 -8.66
N VAL A 54 17.93 5.96 -9.85
CA VAL A 54 18.70 5.82 -11.10
C VAL A 54 19.47 7.09 -11.42
N ARG A 55 18.82 8.27 -11.34
CA ARG A 55 19.46 9.56 -11.62
C ARG A 55 20.57 9.90 -10.63
N ALA A 56 20.37 9.57 -9.36
CA ALA A 56 21.36 9.80 -8.31
C ALA A 56 22.50 8.78 -8.31
N HIS A 57 22.35 7.65 -9.02
CA HIS A 57 23.24 6.48 -8.95
C HIS A 57 23.54 6.04 -7.50
N SER A 58 22.59 6.26 -6.59
CA SER A 58 22.76 6.08 -5.16
C SER A 58 21.46 5.61 -4.53
N ALA A 59 21.59 4.74 -3.53
CA ALA A 59 20.50 4.31 -2.65
C ALA A 59 20.69 4.87 -1.22
N GLU A 60 21.45 5.95 -1.07
CA GLU A 60 21.63 6.61 0.22
C GLU A 60 20.30 7.13 0.78
N GLY A 61 20.12 7.00 2.10
CA GLY A 61 18.85 7.32 2.78
C GLY A 61 17.73 6.30 2.58
N LEU A 62 17.93 5.27 1.75
CA LEU A 62 16.96 4.20 1.54
C LEU A 62 17.27 2.97 2.42
N SER A 63 16.25 2.45 3.08
CA SER A 63 16.35 1.24 3.89
C SER A 63 16.03 0.00 3.06
N ALA A 64 17.05 -0.79 2.71
CA ALA A 64 16.85 -2.05 1.99
C ALA A 64 15.87 -2.99 2.72
N THR A 65 15.99 -3.10 4.05
CA THR A 65 15.09 -3.91 4.88
C THR A 65 13.63 -3.48 4.74
N SER A 66 13.36 -2.17 4.60
CA SER A 66 11.99 -1.68 4.39
C SER A 66 11.42 -2.15 3.05
N PHE A 67 12.20 -2.11 1.98
CA PHE A 67 11.78 -2.62 0.67
C PHE A 67 11.65 -4.15 0.63
N GLU A 68 12.49 -4.88 1.38
CA GLU A 68 12.37 -6.34 1.55
C GLU A 68 11.05 -6.69 2.24
N LEU A 69 10.74 -6.04 3.36
CA LEU A 69 9.48 -6.24 4.09
C LEU A 69 8.26 -5.85 3.26
N GLU A 70 8.33 -4.75 2.51
CA GLU A 70 7.27 -4.34 1.59
C GLU A 70 7.04 -5.38 0.49
N SER A 71 8.11 -6.01 -0.02
CA SER A 71 8.00 -7.09 -1.01
C SER A 71 7.24 -8.30 -0.44
N TRP A 72 7.50 -8.68 0.81
CA TRP A 72 6.75 -9.74 1.49
C TRP A 72 5.28 -9.37 1.68
N ALA A 73 5.00 -8.15 2.13
CA ALA A 73 3.64 -7.68 2.35
C ALA A 73 2.82 -7.68 1.04
N LEU A 74 3.41 -7.18 -0.05
CA LEU A 74 2.77 -7.17 -1.37
C LEU A 74 2.60 -8.58 -1.94
N LEU A 75 3.56 -9.47 -1.74
CA LEU A 75 3.47 -10.87 -2.14
C LEU A 75 2.33 -11.59 -1.41
N VAL A 76 2.19 -11.41 -0.10
CA VAL A 76 1.09 -12.00 0.68
C VAL A 76 -0.26 -11.47 0.19
N HIS A 77 -0.38 -10.17 -0.07
CA HIS A 77 -1.61 -9.57 -0.60
C HIS A 77 -1.96 -10.14 -1.98
N ALA A 78 -1.03 -10.11 -2.93
CA ALA A 78 -1.24 -10.66 -4.27
C ALA A 78 -1.54 -12.17 -4.22
N GLY A 79 -0.83 -12.92 -3.37
CA GLY A 79 -1.03 -14.34 -3.14
C GLY A 79 -2.41 -14.68 -2.58
N TYR A 80 -2.93 -13.87 -1.66
CA TYR A 80 -4.29 -14.03 -1.13
C TYR A 80 -5.34 -13.90 -2.23
N GLY A 81 -5.18 -12.91 -3.12
CA GLY A 81 -5.97 -12.76 -4.34
C GLY A 81 -5.97 -13.99 -5.23
N TYR A 82 -4.76 -14.43 -5.57
CA TYR A 82 -4.54 -15.56 -6.47
C TYR A 82 -5.11 -16.87 -5.92
N VAL A 83 -4.82 -17.21 -4.66
CA VAL A 83 -5.19 -18.50 -4.04
C VAL A 83 -6.70 -18.61 -3.77
N ASN A 84 -7.39 -17.49 -3.58
CA ASN A 84 -8.85 -17.45 -3.45
C ASN A 84 -9.57 -17.30 -4.81
N ALA A 85 -8.85 -17.34 -5.94
CA ALA A 85 -9.39 -17.18 -7.28
C ALA A 85 -10.23 -15.90 -7.44
N MET A 86 -9.82 -14.81 -6.78
CA MET A 86 -10.50 -13.52 -6.88
C MET A 86 -10.24 -12.87 -8.24
N PRO A 87 -11.11 -11.95 -8.69
CA PRO A 87 -10.85 -11.15 -9.88
C PRO A 87 -9.51 -10.42 -9.79
N PHE A 88 -8.77 -10.33 -10.89
CA PHE A 88 -7.51 -9.57 -10.93
C PHE A 88 -7.70 -8.11 -10.53
N SER A 89 -8.90 -7.55 -10.70
CA SER A 89 -9.20 -6.18 -10.27
C SER A 89 -9.09 -5.97 -8.75
N SER A 90 -9.29 -7.03 -7.96
CA SER A 90 -9.19 -6.97 -6.50
C SER A 90 -7.74 -6.87 -6.00
N TYR A 91 -6.82 -7.64 -6.60
CA TYR A 91 -5.44 -7.78 -6.09
C TYR A 91 -4.35 -7.33 -7.09
N GLY A 92 -4.72 -6.95 -8.30
CA GLY A 92 -3.78 -6.62 -9.38
C GLY A 92 -2.91 -5.41 -9.10
N GLU A 93 -3.42 -4.44 -8.33
CA GLU A 93 -2.60 -3.33 -7.79
C GLU A 93 -1.42 -3.88 -6.97
N ALA A 94 -1.67 -4.81 -6.05
CA ALA A 94 -0.62 -5.39 -5.22
C ALA A 94 0.40 -6.17 -6.07
N SER A 95 -0.04 -6.87 -7.12
CA SER A 95 0.85 -7.56 -8.06
C SER A 95 1.74 -6.61 -8.86
N LEU A 96 1.18 -5.51 -9.39
CA LEU A 96 1.95 -4.52 -10.15
C LEU A 96 2.88 -3.70 -9.26
N MET A 97 2.44 -3.37 -8.05
CA MET A 97 3.29 -2.75 -7.04
C MET A 97 4.43 -3.68 -6.63
N LEU A 98 4.18 -4.98 -6.45
CA LEU A 98 5.22 -5.97 -6.14
C LEU A 98 6.31 -5.96 -7.21
N ALA A 99 5.93 -6.01 -8.49
CA ALA A 99 6.90 -6.00 -9.59
C ALA A 99 7.79 -4.74 -9.58
N GLN A 100 7.18 -3.56 -9.42
CA GLN A 100 7.94 -2.31 -9.33
C GLN A 100 8.81 -2.24 -8.06
N ASN A 101 8.32 -2.76 -6.94
CA ASN A 101 9.05 -2.77 -5.69
C ASN A 101 10.27 -3.71 -5.75
N LEU A 102 10.14 -4.87 -6.42
CA LEU A 102 11.27 -5.78 -6.67
C LEU A 102 12.32 -5.14 -7.59
N LEU A 103 11.90 -4.40 -8.62
CA LEU A 103 12.81 -3.64 -9.45
C LEU A 103 13.58 -2.59 -8.63
N LEU A 104 12.87 -1.82 -7.81
CA LEU A 104 13.48 -0.83 -6.94
C LEU A 104 14.42 -1.48 -5.91
N LEU A 105 14.03 -2.61 -5.31
CA LEU A 105 14.85 -3.38 -4.39
C LEU A 105 16.15 -3.86 -5.05
N ALA A 106 16.08 -4.33 -6.30
CA ALA A 106 17.27 -4.71 -7.06
C ALA A 106 18.22 -3.53 -7.29
N LEU A 107 17.69 -2.34 -7.59
CA LEU A 107 18.47 -1.11 -7.70
C LEU A 107 19.11 -0.72 -6.36
N VAL A 108 18.36 -0.83 -5.26
CA VAL A 108 18.87 -0.57 -3.90
C VAL A 108 20.01 -1.52 -3.57
N TYR A 109 19.86 -2.82 -3.81
CA TYR A 109 20.93 -3.80 -3.61
C TYR A 109 22.18 -3.49 -4.42
N ARG A 110 21.99 -3.08 -5.69
CA ARG A 110 23.09 -2.72 -6.58
C ARG A 110 23.85 -1.49 -6.11
N TYR A 111 23.15 -0.40 -5.81
CA TYR A 111 23.77 0.88 -5.45
C TYR A 111 24.27 0.92 -4.01
N ALA A 112 23.60 0.26 -3.07
CA ALA A 112 24.06 0.12 -1.68
C ALA A 112 25.16 -0.94 -1.51
N ARG A 113 25.51 -1.68 -2.58
CA ARG A 113 26.54 -2.72 -2.60
C ARG A 113 26.37 -3.75 -1.48
N LEU A 114 25.14 -4.22 -1.26
CA LEU A 114 24.86 -5.18 -0.19
C LEU A 114 25.53 -6.53 -0.46
N PRO A 115 25.85 -7.31 0.59
CA PRO A 115 26.48 -8.62 0.44
C PRO A 115 25.64 -9.55 -0.44
N ALA A 116 26.29 -10.19 -1.43
CA ALA A 116 25.63 -11.10 -2.37
C ALA A 116 24.87 -12.23 -1.66
N ALA A 117 25.37 -12.71 -0.53
CA ALA A 117 24.69 -13.72 0.29
C ALA A 117 23.30 -13.25 0.76
N ARG A 118 23.18 -12.01 1.28
CA ARG A 118 21.88 -11.45 1.70
C ARG A 118 20.92 -11.37 0.51
N VAL A 119 21.39 -10.85 -0.62
CA VAL A 119 20.59 -10.70 -1.84
C VAL A 119 20.08 -12.07 -2.30
N ALA A 120 20.96 -13.06 -2.38
CA ALA A 120 20.61 -14.42 -2.79
C ALA A 120 19.61 -15.06 -1.83
N THR A 121 19.80 -14.91 -0.51
CA THR A 121 18.87 -15.45 0.49
C THR A 121 17.49 -14.82 0.36
N VAL A 122 17.39 -13.48 0.34
CA VAL A 122 16.08 -12.81 0.31
C VAL A 122 15.35 -13.08 -1.02
N MET A 123 16.04 -12.93 -2.15
CA MET A 123 15.43 -13.17 -3.46
C MET A 123 15.07 -14.65 -3.65
N GLY A 124 15.92 -15.56 -3.16
CA GLY A 124 15.64 -17.00 -3.16
C GLY A 124 14.39 -17.36 -2.37
N LEU A 125 14.22 -16.77 -1.18
CA LEU A 125 13.02 -16.97 -0.37
C LEU A 125 11.76 -16.40 -1.05
N LEU A 126 11.83 -15.21 -1.66
CA LEU A 126 10.71 -14.62 -2.40
C LEU A 126 10.30 -15.48 -3.59
N VAL A 127 11.28 -15.99 -4.37
CA VAL A 127 11.03 -16.89 -5.50
C VAL A 127 10.44 -18.21 -5.02
N ALA A 128 10.97 -18.79 -3.94
CA ALA A 128 10.42 -20.01 -3.36
C ALA A 128 8.97 -19.81 -2.88
N ALA A 129 8.67 -18.69 -2.24
CA ALA A 129 7.31 -18.36 -1.80
C ALA A 129 6.35 -18.21 -2.99
N MET A 130 6.76 -17.52 -4.07
CA MET A 130 5.99 -17.44 -5.30
C MET A 130 5.74 -18.82 -5.93
N ALA A 131 6.74 -19.70 -5.94
CA ALA A 131 6.61 -21.07 -6.46
C ALA A 131 5.65 -21.92 -5.61
N VAL A 132 5.67 -21.78 -4.28
CA VAL A 132 4.73 -22.45 -3.38
C VAL A 132 3.29 -22.00 -3.65
N LEU A 133 3.06 -20.71 -3.85
CA LEU A 133 1.75 -20.17 -4.23
C LEU A 133 1.30 -20.67 -5.62
N ALA A 134 2.20 -20.66 -6.61
CA ALA A 134 1.90 -21.06 -7.97
C ALA A 134 1.59 -22.56 -8.10
N THR A 135 2.26 -23.41 -7.31
CA THR A 135 2.07 -24.86 -7.31
C THR A 135 0.87 -25.32 -6.47
N GLY A 136 0.13 -24.40 -5.86
CA GLY A 136 -1.03 -24.72 -5.01
C GLY A 136 -0.68 -25.43 -3.70
N ARG A 137 0.59 -25.42 -3.29
CA ARG A 137 1.06 -26.06 -2.05
C ARG A 137 0.65 -25.30 -0.78
N ALA A 138 0.40 -24.00 -0.89
CA ALA A 138 -0.14 -23.21 0.21
C ALA A 138 -1.67 -23.34 0.28
N SER A 139 -2.19 -23.68 1.46
CA SER A 139 -3.63 -23.72 1.66
C SER A 139 -4.23 -22.30 1.73
N ARG A 140 -5.51 -22.16 1.37
CA ARG A 140 -6.25 -20.89 1.51
C ARG A 140 -6.22 -20.35 2.94
N SER A 141 -6.25 -21.23 3.94
CA SER A 141 -6.19 -20.84 5.35
C SER A 141 -4.83 -20.27 5.76
N GLN A 142 -3.73 -20.88 5.29
CA GLN A 142 -2.38 -20.38 5.57
C GLN A 142 -2.16 -18.99 4.96
N VAL A 143 -2.53 -18.80 3.69
CA VAL A 143 -2.39 -17.52 3.01
C VAL A 143 -3.33 -16.47 3.61
N GLY A 144 -4.55 -16.86 4.02
CA GLY A 144 -5.48 -16.00 4.75
C GLY A 144 -4.91 -15.53 6.09
N ALA A 145 -4.33 -16.43 6.89
CA ALA A 145 -3.70 -16.07 8.15
C ALA A 145 -2.52 -15.11 7.95
N LEU A 146 -1.68 -15.34 6.93
CA LEU A 146 -0.59 -14.41 6.58
C LEU A 146 -1.12 -13.04 6.17
N TYR A 147 -2.21 -12.99 5.41
CA TYR A 147 -2.87 -11.75 5.01
C TYR A 147 -3.42 -10.98 6.22
N ASP A 148 -4.07 -11.67 7.16
CA ASP A 148 -4.57 -11.06 8.39
C ASP A 148 -3.44 -10.55 9.28
N VAL A 149 -2.35 -11.31 9.42
CA VAL A 149 -1.14 -10.88 10.14
C VAL A 149 -0.53 -9.64 9.51
N ASN A 150 -0.41 -9.61 8.17
CA ASN A 150 0.10 -8.44 7.44
C ASN A 150 -0.74 -7.19 7.73
N ASN A 151 -2.06 -7.32 7.69
CA ASN A 151 -2.97 -6.23 8.06
C ASN A 151 -2.80 -5.83 9.53
N PHE A 152 -2.71 -6.80 10.45
CA PHE A 152 -2.53 -6.53 11.87
C PHE A 152 -1.24 -5.75 12.16
N ILE A 153 -0.13 -6.13 11.52
CA ILE A 153 1.15 -5.41 11.64
C ILE A 153 0.98 -3.95 11.18
N MET A 154 0.32 -3.73 10.04
CA MET A 154 0.09 -2.38 9.53
C MET A 154 -0.77 -1.53 10.47
N LEU A 155 -1.68 -2.16 11.22
CA LEU A 155 -2.50 -1.48 12.22
C LEU A 155 -1.72 -1.20 13.49
N ALA A 156 -0.98 -2.18 13.99
CA ALA A 156 -0.09 -2.03 15.14
C ALA A 156 0.97 -0.95 14.92
N ALA A 157 1.40 -0.71 13.67
CA ALA A 157 2.31 0.39 13.34
C ALA A 157 1.67 1.78 13.44
N ARG A 158 0.34 1.89 13.32
CA ARG A 158 -0.40 3.18 13.32
C ARG A 158 -0.93 3.57 14.69
N VAL A 159 -1.28 2.60 15.53
CA VAL A 159 -1.85 2.85 16.86
C VAL A 159 -0.90 3.69 17.75
N PRO A 160 0.41 3.37 17.88
CA PRO A 160 1.33 4.20 18.66
C PRO A 160 1.43 5.62 18.14
N GLN A 161 1.39 5.82 16.81
CA GLN A 161 1.40 7.18 16.23
C GLN A 161 0.13 7.96 16.61
N ILE A 162 -1.04 7.32 16.56
CA ILE A 162 -2.32 7.94 16.96
C ILE A 162 -2.29 8.33 18.44
N LEU A 163 -1.83 7.44 19.31
CA LEU A 163 -1.72 7.70 20.75
C LEU A 163 -0.70 8.80 21.04
N LYS A 164 0.45 8.79 20.37
CA LYS A 164 1.46 9.84 20.49
C LYS A 164 0.90 11.20 20.07
N ASN A 165 0.24 11.28 18.92
CA ASN A 165 -0.38 12.52 18.45
C ASN A 165 -1.40 13.07 19.47
N PHE A 166 -2.17 12.17 20.10
CA PHE A 166 -3.12 12.53 21.15
C PHE A 166 -2.43 13.02 22.43
N SER A 167 -1.36 12.36 22.86
CA SER A 167 -0.60 12.78 24.05
C SER A 167 0.13 14.10 23.84
N GLU A 168 0.73 14.30 22.67
CA GLU A 168 1.56 15.47 22.34
C GLU A 168 0.72 16.66 21.86
N GLN A 169 -0.57 16.46 21.56
CA GLN A 169 -1.45 17.48 20.97
C GLN A 169 -0.81 18.15 19.73
N SER A 170 -0.05 17.37 18.97
CA SER A 170 0.62 17.76 17.74
C SER A 170 0.80 16.54 16.84
N THR A 171 0.74 16.76 15.53
CA THR A 171 1.01 15.73 14.52
C THR A 171 2.38 15.85 13.86
N GLY A 172 3.19 16.82 14.30
CA GLY A 172 4.56 17.01 13.83
C GLY A 172 4.65 17.27 12.32
N GLN A 173 5.18 16.30 11.56
CA GLN A 173 5.42 16.38 10.11
C GLN A 173 4.51 15.44 9.30
N LEU A 174 3.41 14.95 9.89
CA LEU A 174 2.47 14.11 9.15
C LEU A 174 1.84 14.90 7.99
N SER A 175 1.74 14.27 6.82
CA SER A 175 1.20 14.88 5.61
C SER A 175 -0.30 14.62 5.49
N ILE A 176 -1.11 15.67 5.57
CA ILE A 176 -2.57 15.57 5.36
C ILE A 176 -2.89 15.03 3.96
N VAL A 177 -2.07 15.37 2.96
CA VAL A 177 -2.26 14.88 1.59
C VAL A 177 -2.10 13.36 1.56
N THR A 178 -1.05 12.83 2.19
CA THR A 178 -0.80 11.38 2.24
C THR A 178 -1.93 10.64 2.93
N PHE A 179 -2.33 11.07 4.13
CA PHE A 179 -3.39 10.38 4.88
C PHE A 179 -4.77 10.61 4.27
N GLY A 180 -5.03 11.76 3.65
CA GLY A 180 -6.25 12.06 2.91
C GLY A 180 -6.41 11.18 1.67
N VAL A 181 -5.37 11.08 0.84
CA VAL A 181 -5.37 10.17 -0.32
C VAL A 181 -5.53 8.71 0.13
N ASN A 182 -4.85 8.29 1.20
CA ASN A 182 -5.04 6.95 1.76
C ASN A 182 -6.47 6.70 2.26
N THR A 183 -7.12 7.72 2.85
CA THR A 183 -8.52 7.65 3.30
C THR A 183 -9.45 7.44 2.10
N VAL A 184 -9.32 8.25 1.07
CA VAL A 184 -10.11 8.12 -0.17
C VAL A 184 -9.85 6.77 -0.84
N GLY A 185 -8.59 6.33 -0.92
CA GLY A 185 -8.22 5.02 -1.44
C GLY A 185 -8.90 3.87 -0.70
N CYS A 186 -8.95 3.92 0.64
CA CYS A 186 -9.69 2.93 1.43
C CYS A 186 -11.20 2.94 1.12
N VAL A 187 -11.84 4.12 0.99
CA VAL A 187 -13.26 4.22 0.62
C VAL A 187 -13.50 3.55 -0.73
N VAL A 188 -12.69 3.89 -1.73
CA VAL A 188 -12.82 3.31 -3.06
C VAL A 188 -12.65 1.79 -3.00
N ARG A 189 -11.62 1.31 -2.29
CA ARG A 189 -11.34 -0.12 -2.15
C ARG A 189 -12.45 -0.88 -1.40
N ILE A 190 -13.14 -0.27 -0.43
CA ILE A 190 -14.33 -0.86 0.19
C ILE A 190 -15.43 -1.05 -0.85
N LEU A 191 -15.73 -0.02 -1.64
CA LEU A 191 -16.79 -0.06 -2.64
C LEU A 191 -16.52 -1.10 -3.74
N THR A 192 -15.29 -1.13 -4.27
CA THR A 192 -14.92 -2.11 -5.31
C THR A 192 -14.89 -3.54 -4.75
N SER A 193 -14.34 -3.74 -3.54
CA SER A 193 -14.24 -5.08 -2.95
C SER A 193 -15.60 -5.65 -2.54
N LEU A 194 -16.54 -4.81 -2.10
CA LEU A 194 -17.93 -5.21 -1.84
C LEU A 194 -18.60 -5.67 -3.14
N HIS A 195 -18.39 -4.93 -4.23
CA HIS A 195 -18.93 -5.28 -5.53
C HIS A 195 -18.34 -6.58 -6.08
N GLU A 196 -17.06 -6.85 -5.80
CA GLU A 196 -16.35 -8.06 -6.25
C GLU A 196 -16.53 -9.28 -5.32
N GLY A 197 -17.30 -9.16 -4.23
CA GLY A 197 -17.54 -10.26 -3.27
C GLY A 197 -16.34 -10.58 -2.36
N ALA A 198 -15.34 -9.71 -2.30
CA ALA A 198 -14.11 -9.90 -1.53
C ALA A 198 -14.26 -9.45 -0.06
N HIS A 199 -15.19 -10.06 0.68
CA HIS A 199 -15.57 -9.63 2.04
C HIS A 199 -14.42 -9.57 3.05
N ALA A 200 -13.39 -10.42 2.91
CA ALA A 200 -12.22 -10.38 3.76
C ALA A 200 -11.39 -9.09 3.57
N MET A 201 -11.21 -8.65 2.32
CA MET A 201 -10.48 -7.43 2.00
C MET A 201 -11.24 -6.19 2.48
N VAL A 202 -12.57 -6.21 2.41
CA VAL A 202 -13.44 -5.13 2.93
C VAL A 202 -13.15 -4.84 4.40
N ARG A 203 -13.02 -5.86 5.24
CA ARG A 203 -12.71 -5.67 6.67
C ARG A 203 -11.39 -4.94 6.87
N SER A 204 -10.35 -5.34 6.13
CA SER A 204 -9.04 -4.69 6.17
C SER A 204 -9.12 -3.22 5.73
N TYR A 205 -9.89 -2.93 4.67
CA TYR A 205 -10.04 -1.56 4.19
C TYR A 205 -10.89 -0.68 5.11
N ILE A 206 -11.90 -1.22 5.79
CA ILE A 206 -12.65 -0.49 6.83
C ILE A 206 -11.72 -0.09 7.97
N LEU A 207 -10.89 -1.02 8.44
CA LEU A 207 -9.98 -0.75 9.54
C LEU A 207 -8.89 0.25 9.14
N GLY A 208 -8.38 0.14 7.91
CA GLY A 208 -7.51 1.13 7.29
C GLY A 208 -8.16 2.51 7.17
N LEU A 209 -9.44 2.58 6.79
CA LEU A 209 -10.22 3.81 6.71
C LEU A 209 -10.31 4.49 8.07
N ILE A 210 -10.69 3.76 9.12
CA ILE A 210 -10.81 4.31 10.48
C ILE A 210 -9.47 4.89 10.96
N MET A 211 -8.36 4.17 10.75
CA MET A 211 -7.03 4.63 11.15
C MET A 211 -6.58 5.87 10.36
N ASN A 212 -6.73 5.86 9.04
CA ASN A 212 -6.37 7.00 8.20
C ASN A 212 -7.23 8.23 8.52
N ALA A 213 -8.54 8.05 8.68
CA ALA A 213 -9.46 9.13 9.02
C ALA A 213 -9.17 9.72 10.40
N THR A 214 -8.84 8.88 11.39
CA THR A 214 -8.38 9.34 12.71
C THR A 214 -7.13 10.22 12.59
N LEU A 215 -6.13 9.80 11.80
CA LEU A 215 -4.91 10.58 11.60
C LEU A 215 -5.18 11.89 10.85
N VAL A 216 -6.05 11.89 9.82
CA VAL A 216 -6.49 13.12 9.15
C VAL A 216 -7.17 14.07 10.15
N GLY A 217 -8.08 13.55 10.99
CA GLY A 217 -8.74 14.32 12.04
C GLY A 217 -7.74 14.93 13.02
N GLN A 218 -6.76 14.16 13.48
CA GLN A 218 -5.69 14.67 14.35
C GLN A 218 -4.86 15.75 13.67
N ILE A 219 -4.55 15.63 12.37
CA ILE A 219 -3.80 16.66 11.63
C ILE A 219 -4.62 17.95 11.54
N LEU A 220 -5.93 17.84 11.27
CA LEU A 220 -6.83 19.00 11.18
C LEU A 220 -7.04 19.70 12.53
N VAL A 221 -7.15 18.95 13.63
CA VAL A 221 -7.43 19.50 14.97
C VAL A 221 -6.15 20.00 15.65
N TYR A 222 -5.06 19.22 15.63
CA TYR A 222 -3.83 19.55 16.35
C TYR A 222 -2.83 20.37 15.52
N GLY A 223 -2.87 20.19 14.20
CA GLY A 223 -1.97 20.85 13.26
C GLY A 223 -0.53 20.31 13.29
N ASN A 224 0.25 20.73 12.30
CA ASN A 224 1.68 20.42 12.19
C ASN A 224 2.49 21.40 13.05
N LYS A 225 2.36 21.28 14.37
CA LYS A 225 3.20 22.02 15.30
C LYS A 225 4.51 21.25 15.44
N GLY A 226 5.50 21.61 14.62
CA GLY A 226 6.83 21.01 14.67
C GLY A 226 7.34 20.91 16.11
N VAL A 227 8.02 19.79 16.43
CA VAL A 227 8.59 19.52 17.76
C VAL A 227 9.23 20.79 18.30
N ARG A 228 8.77 21.25 19.48
CA ARG A 228 9.39 22.36 20.20
C ARG A 228 10.87 22.03 20.31
N LYS A 229 11.73 22.76 19.60
CA LYS A 229 13.19 22.63 19.78
C LYS A 229 13.46 22.81 21.26
N GLU A 230 13.95 21.77 21.94
CA GLU A 230 14.62 21.99 23.22
C GLU A 230 15.71 23.04 22.97
N PRO A 231 15.78 24.09 23.80
CA PRO A 231 16.83 25.09 23.64
C PRO A 231 18.17 24.36 23.71
N ALA A 232 18.96 24.52 22.65
CA ALA A 232 20.30 23.96 22.54
C ALA A 232 21.06 24.21 23.84
N GLY A 233 21.62 23.14 24.40
CA GLY A 233 22.38 23.18 25.63
C GLY A 233 23.38 24.34 25.62
N GLN A 234 23.32 25.16 26.66
CA GLN A 234 24.41 26.05 27.01
C GLN A 234 25.62 25.17 27.30
N GLY A 235 26.53 25.09 26.34
CA GLY A 235 27.84 24.49 26.52
C GLY A 235 28.76 25.39 27.35
N ALA A 236 29.79 24.72 27.89
CA ALA A 236 30.97 25.24 28.58
C ALA A 236 30.75 25.67 30.05
N VAL A 237 31.56 25.29 31.03
CA VAL A 237 33.03 25.28 31.04
C VAL A 237 33.59 24.22 32.01
N THR A 238 34.59 23.50 31.51
CA THR A 238 35.63 22.73 32.18
C THR A 238 36.04 23.27 33.56
N LYS A 239 35.94 22.47 34.62
CA LYS A 239 36.85 22.57 35.78
C LYS A 239 37.37 21.19 36.15
N LYS A 240 38.50 20.84 35.53
CA LYS A 240 39.47 19.91 36.10
C LYS A 240 40.15 20.68 37.23
N LYS A 241 39.95 20.29 38.50
CA LYS A 241 40.79 20.72 39.61
C LYS A 241 41.65 19.53 40.05
N ALA A 242 42.90 19.89 40.32
CA ALA A 242 44.00 19.07 40.82
C ALA A 242 43.64 18.31 42.10
#